data_AF-A0A6B3EZX3-F1
#
_entry.id   AF-A0A6B3EZX3-F1
#
_cell.length_a   1.000
_cell.length_b   1.000
_cell.length_c   1.000
_cell.angle_alpha   90.00
_cell.angle_beta   90.00
_cell.angle_gamma   90.00
#
_symmetry.space_group_name_H-M   'P 1'
#
loop_
_entity.id
_entity.type
_entity.pdbx_description
1 polymer ?
#
loop_
_entity_poly.entity_id
_entity_poly.type
_entity_poly.pdbx_seq_one_letter_code
_entity_poly.pdbx_strand_id
1 'polypeptide(L)' 'MLRNAVGDARTQIEQLDRLLTTAELPNVRLGIVPGGLGRARVAPEGFWVYDSDAASVELVSGYLRLTAPADVQAYADV' A
#
# COMPACT_ATOMS: atom_id res chain seq x y z
N MET A 1 -3.85 -15.46 8.22
CA MET A 1 -2.49 -15.76 7.75
C MET A 1 -2.02 -14.62 6.87
N LEU A 2 -0.91 -13.96 7.21
CA LEU A 2 -0.25 -12.99 6.35
C LEU A 2 0.25 -13.73 5.11
N ARG A 3 -0.24 -13.37 3.92
CA ARG A 3 0.01 -14.15 2.69
C ARG A 3 1.31 -13.77 1.97
N ASN A 4 1.90 -12.62 2.29
CA ASN A 4 3.24 -12.27 1.82
C ASN A 4 4.28 -12.86 2.79
N ALA A 5 4.51 -14.16 2.64
CA ALA A 5 5.41 -14.94 3.47
C ALA A 5 6.88 -14.70 3.09
N VAL A 6 7.43 -13.56 3.53
CA VAL A 6 8.88 -13.42 3.67
C VAL A 6 9.24 -13.95 5.06
N GLY A 7 9.71 -15.20 5.13
CA GLY A 7 10.08 -15.88 6.38
C GLY A 7 9.17 -17.05 6.76
N ASP A 8 9.53 -17.76 7.83
CA ASP A 8 8.79 -18.91 8.35
C ASP A 8 7.62 -18.50 9.27
N ALA A 9 6.83 -19.48 9.73
CA ALA A 9 5.66 -19.21 10.56
C ALA A 9 5.99 -18.47 11.86
N ARG A 10 7.16 -18.75 12.46
CA ARG A 10 7.61 -18.06 13.66
C ARG A 10 7.91 -16.59 13.36
N THR A 11 8.61 -16.31 12.26
CA THR A 11 8.89 -14.96 11.79
C THR A 11 7.59 -14.18 11.57
N GLN A 12 6.57 -14.81 10.99
CA GLN A 12 5.27 -14.18 10.75
C GLN A 12 4.53 -13.82 12.04
N ILE A 13 4.64 -14.64 13.09
CA ILE A 13 4.07 -14.35 14.41
C ILE A 13 4.75 -13.13 15.01
N GLU A 14 6.09 -13.10 15.01
CA GLU A 14 6.87 -11.97 15.53
C GLU A 14 6.56 -10.65 14.76
N GLN A 15 6.38 -10.73 13.44
CA GLN A 15 5.94 -9.60 12.62
C GLN A 15 4.53 -9.11 12.98
N LEU A 16 3.59 -10.03 13.20
CA LEU A 16 2.23 -9.68 13.60
C LEU A 16 2.22 -8.98 14.96
N ASP A 17 2.97 -9.50 15.94
CA ASP A 17 3.10 -8.87 17.25
C ASP A 17 3.64 -7.45 17.12
N ARG A 18 4.66 -7.23 16.28
CA ARG A 18 5.20 -5.89 16.04
C ARG A 18 4.18 -4.94 15.41
N LEU A 19 3.36 -5.42 14.48
CA LEU A 19 2.29 -4.62 13.87
C LEU A 19 1.23 -4.23 14.90
N LEU A 20 0.85 -5.15 15.80
CA LEU A 20 -0.12 -4.88 16.87
C LEU A 20 0.41 -3.82 17.84
N THR A 21 1.65 -3.93 18.29
CA THR A 21 2.26 -2.89 19.15
C THR A 21 2.33 -1.54 18.44
N THR A 22 2.67 -1.52 17.15
CA THR A 22 2.76 -0.26 16.38
C THR A 22 1.38 0.38 16.21
N ALA A 23 0.31 -0.42 16.13
CA ALA A 23 -1.06 0.05 16.02
C ALA A 23 -1.58 0.75 17.29
N GLU A 24 -0.86 0.68 18.42
CA GLU A 24 -1.19 1.43 19.64
C GLU A 24 -0.80 2.91 19.56
N LEU A 25 0.04 3.31 18.59
CA LEU A 25 0.42 4.71 18.41
C LEU A 25 -0.77 5.56 17.91
N PRO A 26 -0.96 6.78 18.45
CA PRO A 26 -2.17 7.60 18.18
C PRO A 26 -2.30 8.04 16.71
N ASN A 27 -1.21 8.01 15.96
CA ASN A 27 -1.12 8.40 14.56
C ASN A 27 -1.01 7.20 13.61
N VAL A 28 -1.20 5.98 14.09
CA VAL A 28 -1.16 4.75 13.28
C VAL A 28 -2.57 4.16 13.17
N ARG A 29 -2.94 3.73 11.95
CA ARG A 29 -4.16 2.95 11.70
C ARG A 29 -3.76 1.66 11.01
N LEU A 30 -4.14 0.52 11.59
CA LEU A 30 -3.91 -0.80 11.02
C LEU A 30 -5.23 -1.38 10.49
N GLY A 31 -5.28 -1.66 9.19
CA GLY A 31 -6.42 -2.30 8.53
C GLY A 31 -6.04 -3.67 7.96
N ILE A 32 -6.99 -4.60 7.92
CA ILE A 32 -6.82 -5.90 7.28
C ILE A 32 -7.56 -5.88 5.95
N VAL A 33 -6.84 -6.11 4.85
CA VAL A 33 -7.46 -6.31 3.53
C VAL A 33 -7.85 -7.78 3.37
N PRO A 34 -9.14 -8.12 3.24
CA PRO A 34 -9.55 -9.51 3.09
C PRO A 34 -8.99 -10.11 1.79
N GLY A 35 -8.40 -11.30 1.89
CA GLY A 35 -7.98 -12.06 0.72
C GLY A 35 -9.16 -12.71 0.01
N GLY A 36 -9.03 -12.97 -1.29
CA GLY A 36 -10.05 -13.71 -2.06
C GLY A 36 -11.27 -12.90 -2.49
N LEU A 37 -11.38 -11.64 -2.06
CA LEU A 37 -12.30 -10.69 -2.68
C LEU A 37 -11.70 -10.27 -4.03
N GLY A 38 -12.50 -10.36 -5.09
CA GLY A 38 -12.15 -9.75 -6.37
C GLY A 38 -11.97 -8.25 -6.15
N ARG A 39 -10.74 -7.74 -6.31
CA ARG A 39 -10.52 -6.30 -6.26
C ARG A 39 -11.18 -5.68 -7.48
N ALA A 40 -12.08 -4.71 -7.27
CA ALA A 40 -12.73 -3.98 -8.35
C ALA A 40 -11.70 -3.17 -9.17
N ARG A 41 -10.62 -2.73 -8.51
CA ARG A 41 -9.50 -2.01 -9.10
C ARG A 41 -8.20 -2.50 -8.49
N VAL A 42 -7.19 -2.69 -9.34
CA VAL A 42 -5.80 -2.93 -8.96
C VAL A 42 -4.99 -2.01 -9.85
N ALA A 43 -4.21 -1.11 -9.26
CA ALA A 43 -3.27 -0.34 -10.05
C ALA A 43 -2.29 -1.31 -10.74
N PRO A 44 -2.07 -1.18 -12.04
CA PRO A 44 -1.12 -2.05 -12.75
C PRO A 44 0.31 -1.84 -12.23
N GLU A 45 0.62 -0.63 -11.76
CA GLU A 45 1.91 -0.21 -11.25
C GLU A 45 1.87 0.18 -9.77
N GLY A 46 3.02 0.11 -9.09
CA GLY A 46 3.18 0.68 -7.76
C GLY A 46 3.17 2.21 -7.82
N PHE A 47 2.39 2.86 -6.95
CA PHE A 47 2.31 4.31 -6.92
C PHE A 47 2.18 4.88 -5.51
N TRP A 48 2.55 6.16 -5.37
CA TRP A 48 2.50 6.94 -4.14
C TRP A 48 1.88 8.30 -4.43
N VAL A 49 0.82 8.65 -3.72
CA VAL A 49 0.21 9.97 -3.78
C VAL A 49 0.75 10.82 -2.62
N TYR A 50 1.20 12.04 -2.95
CA TYR A 50 1.71 13.03 -2.00
C TYR A 50 0.71 14.19 -1.97
N ASP A 51 -0.13 14.19 -0.94
CA ASP A 51 -1.27 15.10 -0.81
C ASP A 51 -2.15 15.10 -2.07
N SER A 52 -2.50 16.27 -2.59
CA SER A 52 -3.24 16.43 -3.85
C SER A 52 -2.38 16.98 -4.98
N ASP A 53 -1.07 17.10 -4.76
CA ASP A 53 -0.18 17.89 -5.62
C ASP A 53 0.67 17.03 -6.56
N ALA A 54 0.91 15.77 -6.17
CA ALA A 54 1.67 14.86 -7.02
C ALA A 54 1.40 13.38 -6.77
N ALA A 55 1.58 12.58 -7.81
CA ALA A 55 1.71 11.13 -7.73
C ALA A 55 3.05 10.68 -8.33
N SER A 56 3.70 9.72 -7.69
CA SER A 56 4.85 9.00 -8.26
C SER A 56 4.42 7.61 -8.67
N VAL A 57 4.77 7.18 -9.88
CA VAL A 57 4.48 5.84 -10.42
C VAL A 57 5.79 5.15 -10.75
N GLU A 58 6.01 3.97 -10.20
CA GLU A 58 7.18 3.13 -10.51
C GLU A 58 6.87 2.19 -11.67
N LEU A 59 7.56 2.42 -12.78
CA LEU A 59 7.50 1.59 -13.98
C LEU A 59 8.67 0.61 -13.99
N VAL A 60 8.56 -0.47 -14.76
CA VAL A 60 9.68 -1.40 -14.97
C VAL A 60 10.91 -0.68 -15.55
N SER A 61 10.70 0.36 -16.36
CA SER A 61 11.75 1.09 -17.07
C SER A 61 12.23 2.37 -16.38
N GLY A 62 11.65 2.76 -15.23
CA GLY A 62 11.95 4.03 -14.59
C GLY A 62 10.82 4.53 -13.70
N TYR A 63 10.74 5.84 -13.47
CA TYR A 63 9.67 6.42 -12.66
C TYR A 63 9.02 7.61 -13.38
N LEU A 64 7.75 7.84 -13.08
CA LEU A 64 7.00 8.99 -13.55
C LEU A 64 6.57 9.85 -12.36
N ARG A 65 6.73 11.17 -12.49
CA ARG A 65 6.20 12.16 -11.54
C ARG A 65 5.05 12.91 -12.22
N LEU A 66 3.84 12.70 -11.72
CA LEU A 66 2.62 13.34 -12.19
C LEU A 66 2.31 14.53 -11.29
N THR A 67 2.02 15.68 -11.87
CA THR A 67 1.63 16.92 -11.15
C THR A 67 0.38 17.57 -11.73
N ALA A 68 -0.11 17.13 -12.90
CA ALA A 68 -1.37 17.62 -13.43
C ALA A 68 -2.52 17.13 -12.55
N PRO A 69 -3.44 18.00 -12.11
CA PRO A 69 -4.49 17.61 -11.15
C PRO A 69 -5.32 16.40 -11.59
N ALA A 70 -5.67 16.31 -12.87
CA ALA A 70 -6.43 15.18 -13.40
C ALA A 70 -5.65 13.85 -13.31
N ASP A 71 -4.33 13.89 -13.56
CA ASP A 71 -3.48 12.72 -13.48
C ASP A 71 -3.29 12.30 -12.02
N VAL A 72 -3.15 13.24 -11.08
CA VAL A 72 -3.07 12.93 -9.64
C VAL A 72 -4.38 12.30 -9.14
N GLN A 73 -5.54 12.86 -9.54
CA GLN A 73 -6.85 12.31 -9.16
C GLN A 73 -7.08 10.90 -9.69
N ALA A 74 -6.60 10.59 -10.90
CA ALA A 74 -6.72 9.25 -11.46
C ALA A 74 -6.09 8.16 -10.58
N TYR A 75 -5.06 8.49 -9.80
CA TYR A 75 -4.43 7.58 -8.83
C TYR A 75 -5.02 7.68 -7.41
N ALA A 76 -5.59 8.82 -7.04
CA ALA A 76 -6.28 8.97 -5.75
C ALA A 76 -7.60 8.19 -5.67
N ASP A 77 -8.26 7.98 -6.82
CA ASP A 77 -9.57 7.31 -6.94
C ASP A 77 -9.47 5.78 -7.19
N VAL A 78 -8.26 5.20 -7.09
CA VAL A 78 -8.02 3.76 -7.30
C VAL A 78 -8.53 2.91 -6.14
#